data_AF-A0AAD6FJ29-F1
#
_entry.id   AF-A0AAD6FJ29-F1
#
_cell.length_a   1.000
_cell.length_b   1.000
_cell.length_c   1.000
_cell.angle_alpha   90.00
_cell.angle_beta   90.00
_cell.angle_gamma   90.00
#
_symmetry.space_group_name_H-M   'P 1'
#
loop_
_entity.id
_entity.type
_entity.pdbx_description
1 polymer ?
#
loop_
_entity_poly.entity_id
_entity_poly.type
_entity_poly.pdbx_seq_one_letter_code
_entity_poly.pdbx_strand_id
1 'polypeptide(L)'
;MGRGETSVGRLLIEFGSQMTMERVQKENPNVTEGGRYTPPDCRPRWKVAIIIPFRHRENHLKYWLHYLHPILRRQKIDYGIYIINQ
;
A
#
# COMPACT_ATOMS: atom_id res chain seq x y z
N MET A 1 -4.54 3.97 -26.36
CA MET A 1 -3.81 2.69 -26.44
C MET A 1 -2.73 2.68 -25.34
N GLY A 2 -3.09 2.40 -24.10
CA GLY A 2 -2.14 2.35 -22.97
C GLY A 2 -2.42 1.08 -22.17
N ARG A 3 -1.50 0.13 -22.23
CA ARG A 3 -1.62 -1.22 -21.66
C ARG A 3 -1.97 -1.12 -20.19
N GLY A 4 -3.09 -1.73 -19.78
CA GLY A 4 -3.40 -1.95 -18.38
C GLY A 4 -2.28 -2.79 -17.77
N GLU A 5 -1.56 -2.22 -16.81
CA GLU A 5 -0.67 -3.00 -15.96
C GLU A 5 -1.51 -4.10 -15.30
N THR A 6 -1.13 -5.34 -15.57
CA THR A 6 -1.89 -6.54 -15.24
C THR A 6 -2.22 -6.58 -13.76
N SER A 7 -3.51 -6.64 -13.42
CA SER A 7 -3.96 -7.20 -12.15
C SER A 7 -3.38 -8.61 -12.07
N VAL A 8 -2.48 -8.83 -11.10
CA VAL A 8 -1.68 -10.08 -10.97
C VAL A 8 -2.56 -11.31 -10.64
N GLY A 9 -3.86 -11.10 -10.41
CA GLY A 9 -4.79 -12.15 -10.04
C GLY A 9 -4.58 -12.55 -8.58
N ARG A 10 -4.39 -13.84 -8.32
CA ARG A 10 -4.17 -14.36 -6.97
C ARG A 10 -2.81 -13.91 -6.45
N LEU A 11 -2.80 -13.42 -5.21
CA LEU A 11 -1.58 -13.08 -4.48
C LEU A 11 -1.40 -14.08 -3.34
N LEU A 12 -0.23 -14.73 -3.28
CA LEU A 12 0.14 -15.57 -2.16
C LEU A 12 0.47 -14.67 -0.96
N ILE A 13 -0.19 -14.92 0.17
CA ILE A 13 -0.01 -14.17 1.42
C ILE A 13 0.61 -15.13 2.44
N GLU A 14 1.77 -14.76 2.97
CA GLU A 14 2.54 -15.56 3.92
C GLU A 14 2.99 -14.69 5.10
N PHE A 15 2.99 -15.28 6.29
CA PHE A 15 3.35 -14.60 7.54
C PHE A 15 4.55 -15.27 8.25
N GLY A 16 5.32 -16.07 7.51
CA GLY A 16 6.38 -16.92 8.06
C GLY A 16 7.68 -16.19 8.41
N SER A 17 7.91 -14.98 7.90
CA SER A 17 9.15 -14.20 8.12
C SER A 17 8.86 -12.83 8.68
N GLN A 18 9.61 -12.39 9.71
CA GLN A 18 9.41 -11.07 10.31
C GLN A 18 9.45 -9.93 9.27
N MET A 19 8.34 -9.21 9.17
CA MET A 19 8.23 -8.02 8.31
C MET A 19 8.74 -6.78 9.06
N THR A 20 9.55 -5.95 8.40
CA THR A 20 10.09 -4.70 8.98
C THR A 20 9.64 -3.48 8.17
N MET A 21 9.62 -2.30 8.80
CA MET A 21 9.20 -1.07 8.12
C MET A 21 10.21 -0.63 7.05
N GLU A 22 11.50 -0.88 7.28
CA GLU A 22 12.58 -0.56 6.35
C GLU A 22 12.40 -1.34 5.04
N ARG A 23 12.01 -2.63 5.15
CA ARG A 23 11.69 -3.45 3.98
C ARG A 23 10.48 -2.90 3.23
N VAL A 24 9.40 -2.56 3.95
CA VAL A 24 8.19 -1.97 3.36
C VAL A 24 8.52 -0.69 2.59
N GLN A 25 9.31 0.21 3.17
CA GLN A 25 9.71 1.45 2.52
C GLN A 25 10.58 1.20 1.29
N LYS A 26 11.58 0.32 1.40
CA LYS A 26 12.49 -0.03 0.30
C LYS A 26 11.74 -0.63 -0.91
N GLU A 27 10.73 -1.44 -0.66
CA GLU A 27 9.90 -2.06 -1.72
C GLU A 27 8.89 -1.08 -2.34
N ASN A 28 8.64 0.07 -1.70
CA ASN A 28 7.66 1.06 -2.13
C ASN A 28 8.26 2.48 -2.24
N PRO A 29 9.29 2.69 -3.09
CA PRO A 29 10.02 3.96 -3.16
C PRO A 29 9.19 5.15 -3.64
N ASN A 30 8.05 4.89 -4.31
CA ASN A 30 7.16 5.93 -4.82
C ASN A 30 6.10 6.37 -3.79
N VAL A 31 6.05 5.72 -2.62
CA VAL A 31 5.19 6.14 -1.51
C VAL A 31 5.91 7.28 -0.78
N THR A 32 5.25 8.42 -0.71
CA THR A 32 5.77 9.61 -0.03
C THR A 32 5.40 9.62 1.45
N GLU A 33 5.95 10.61 2.16
CA GLU A 33 5.70 10.81 3.59
C GLU A 33 4.20 10.77 3.94
N GLY A 34 3.89 10.12 5.07
CA GLY A 34 2.51 9.91 5.51
C GLY A 34 1.78 8.78 4.75
N GLY A 35 2.50 7.91 4.04
CA GLY A 35 1.90 6.75 3.37
C GLY A 35 1.05 7.13 2.16
N ARG A 36 1.45 8.18 1.43
CA ARG A 36 0.71 8.72 0.29
C ARG A 36 1.31 8.26 -1.04
N TYR A 37 0.46 8.10 -2.04
CA TYR A 37 0.87 7.76 -3.40
C TYR A 37 -0.08 8.35 -4.42
N THR A 38 0.49 8.97 -5.45
CA THR A 38 -0.25 9.42 -6.63
C THR A 38 0.42 8.81 -7.87
N PRO A 39 -0.34 8.17 -8.80
CA PRO A 39 0.23 7.60 -10.01
C PRO A 39 0.95 8.67 -10.86
N PRO A 40 2.20 8.46 -11.29
CA PRO A 40 2.94 9.45 -12.08
C PRO A 40 2.56 9.43 -13.57
N ASP A 41 1.96 8.35 -14.04
CA ASP A 41 1.69 8.06 -15.46
C ASP A 41 0.26 8.41 -15.90
N CYS A 42 -0.61 8.82 -14.98
CA CYS A 42 -2.00 9.11 -15.30
C CYS A 42 -2.65 10.09 -14.30
N ARG A 43 -3.79 10.66 -14.70
CA ARG A 43 -4.67 11.38 -13.77
C ARG A 43 -5.57 10.35 -13.08
N PRO A 44 -5.44 10.15 -11.75
CA PRO A 44 -6.22 9.14 -11.04
C PRO A 44 -7.70 9.50 -11.02
N ARG A 45 -8.56 8.50 -11.23
CA ARG A 45 -10.02 8.67 -11.19
C ARG A 45 -10.53 8.89 -9.77
N TRP A 46 -9.86 8.28 -8.78
CA TRP A 46 -10.29 8.25 -7.40
C TRP A 46 -9.21 8.80 -6.48
N LYS A 47 -9.65 9.57 -5.47
CA LYS A 47 -8.85 9.99 -4.32
C LYS A 47 -9.39 9.29 -3.07
N VAL A 48 -8.56 8.48 -2.43
CA VAL A 48 -9.00 7.52 -1.39
C VAL A 48 -8.22 7.73 -0.10
N ALA A 49 -8.93 7.97 1.00
CA ALA A 49 -8.36 7.92 2.35
C ALA A 49 -8.62 6.54 2.96
N ILE A 50 -7.55 5.84 3.31
CA ILE A 50 -7.61 4.49 3.89
C ILE A 50 -7.39 4.63 5.40
N ILE A 51 -8.44 4.38 6.18
CA ILE A 51 -8.43 4.55 7.63
C ILE A 51 -8.29 3.19 8.30
N ILE A 52 -7.23 3.01 9.09
CA ILE A 52 -6.94 1.78 9.83
C ILE A 52 -7.09 2.09 11.34
N PRO A 53 -8.13 1.60 12.01
CA PRO A 53 -8.16 1.60 13.47
C PRO A 53 -7.08 0.65 13.99
N PHE A 54 -6.27 1.13 14.93
CA PHE A 54 -5.07 0.44 15.38
C PHE A 54 -4.93 0.48 16.90
N ARG A 55 -4.48 -0.64 17.49
CA ARG A 55 -4.14 -0.74 18.92
C ARG A 55 -3.16 -1.89 19.15
N HIS A 56 -1.91 -1.59 19.50
CA HIS A 56 -0.86 -2.58 19.83
C HIS A 56 -0.69 -3.74 18.82
N ARG A 57 -0.84 -3.51 17.50
CA ARG A 57 -0.72 -4.57 16.47
C ARG A 57 0.35 -4.28 15.41
N GLU A 58 1.51 -3.77 15.82
CA GLU A 58 2.53 -3.28 14.88
C GLU A 58 2.96 -4.33 13.84
N ASN A 59 3.11 -5.58 14.25
CA ASN A 59 3.49 -6.65 13.31
C ASN A 59 2.43 -6.87 12.23
N HIS A 60 1.14 -6.82 12.58
CA HIS A 60 0.07 -6.94 11.59
C HIS A 60 0.06 -5.76 10.63
N LEU A 61 0.29 -4.54 11.14
CA LEU A 61 0.36 -3.34 10.32
C LEU A 61 1.51 -3.43 9.30
N LYS A 62 2.70 -3.91 9.70
CA LYS A 62 3.84 -4.09 8.79
C LYS A 62 3.49 -5.01 7.61
N TYR A 63 2.85 -6.15 7.88
CA TYR A 63 2.36 -7.03 6.81
C TYR A 63 1.29 -6.38 5.95
N TRP A 64 0.35 -5.66 6.58
CA TRP A 64 -0.72 -5.00 5.86
C TRP A 64 -0.18 -3.98 4.86
N LEU A 65 0.77 -3.15 5.28
CA LEU A 65 1.44 -2.18 4.40
C LEU A 65 2.24 -2.86 3.29
N HIS A 66 3.01 -3.91 3.61
CA HIS A 66 3.78 -4.69 2.63
C HIS A 66 2.91 -5.18 1.47
N TYR A 67 1.76 -5.78 1.77
CA TYR A 67 0.87 -6.33 0.74
C TYR A 67 0.01 -5.28 0.06
N LEU A 68 -0.44 -4.26 0.79
CA LEU A 68 -1.45 -3.37 0.26
C LEU A 68 -0.88 -2.29 -0.67
N HIS A 69 0.31 -1.75 -0.40
CA HIS A 69 0.90 -0.72 -1.27
C HIS A 69 0.99 -1.14 -2.74
N PRO A 70 1.49 -2.35 -3.08
CA PRO A 70 1.50 -2.83 -4.46
C PRO A 70 0.10 -3.04 -5.05
N ILE A 71 -0.88 -3.47 -4.25
CA ILE A 71 -2.26 -3.68 -4.70
C ILE A 71 -2.90 -2.35 -5.08
N LEU A 72 -2.81 -1.33 -4.22
CA LEU A 72 -3.40 0.00 -4.46
C LEU A 72 -2.72 0.70 -5.64
N ARG A 73 -1.39 0.57 -5.76
CA ARG A 73 -0.64 1.14 -6.88
C ARG A 73 -1.15 0.64 -8.22
N ARG A 74 -1.40 -0.67 -8.35
CA ARG A 74 -1.92 -1.28 -9.58
C ARG A 74 -3.34 -0.82 -9.94
N GLN A 75 -4.12 -0.36 -8.96
CA GLN A 75 -5.45 0.20 -9.18
C GLN A 75 -5.42 1.63 -9.75
N LYS A 76 -4.24 2.26 -9.84
CA LYS A 76 -4.04 3.63 -10.35
C LYS A 76 -4.91 4.67 -9.63
N ILE A 77 -4.98 4.57 -8.31
CA ILE A 77 -5.68 5.52 -7.44
C ILE A 77 -4.70 6.44 -6.71
N ASP A 78 -5.15 7.66 -6.41
CA ASP A 78 -4.50 8.57 -5.47
C ASP A 78 -4.93 8.16 -4.06
N TYR A 79 -4.00 7.74 -3.21
CA TYR A 79 -4.34 7.24 -1.88
C TYR A 79 -3.43 7.78 -0.78
N GLY A 80 -3.98 7.83 0.44
CA GLY A 80 -3.24 8.04 1.68
C GLY A 80 -3.70 7.07 2.76
N ILE A 81 -2.76 6.55 3.55
CA ILE A 81 -3.03 5.62 4.65
C ILE A 81 -2.96 6.36 5.98
N TYR A 82 -4.02 6.23 6.79
CA TYR A 82 -4.18 6.90 8.08
C TYR A 82 -4.37 5.84 9.16
N ILE A 83 -3.37 5.73 10.04
CA ILE A 83 -3.40 4.82 11.18
C ILE A 83 -3.95 5.61 12.37
N ILE A 84 -5.14 5.24 12.83
CA ILE A 84 -5.79 5.88 13.97
C ILE A 84 -5.58 5.01 15.19
N ASN A 85 -4.64 5.41 16.04
CA ASN A 85 -4.36 4.69 17.28
C ASN A 85 -5.43 5.01 18.34
N GLN A 86 -5.94 3.97 19.00
CA GLN A 86 -6.84 4.07 20.16
C GLN A 86 -6.08 4.10 21.49
#